data_AF-A0A257H3N6-F1
#
_entry.id   AF-A0A257H3N6-F1
#
_cell.length_a   1.000
_cell.length_b   1.000
_cell.length_c   1.000
_cell.angle_alpha   90.00
_cell.angle_beta   90.00
_cell.angle_gamma   90.00
#
_symmetry.space_group_name_H-M   'P 1'
#
loop_
_entity.id
_entity.type
_entity.pdbx_description
1 polymer ?
#
loop_
_entity_poly.entity_id
_entity_poly.type
_entity_poly.pdbx_seq_one_letter_code
_entity_poly.pdbx_strand_id
1 'polypeptide(L)'
;MSEQLSTGTISLRHNLLRNEKLSTAQFLKLGSTSSLALGQGNGGDITRSECHGSFVQGALHPYRVSMCVRGYSKFAGVYEVTLHAVQADDAQERLTSTLTLKGFAFQNAQRLSTQFLERLQ
;
A
#
# COMPACT_ATOMS: atom_id res chain seq x y z
N MET A 1 0.67 -31.97 -7.56
CA MET A 1 0.88 -30.53 -7.27
C MET A 1 -0.48 -29.87 -7.46
N SER A 2 -1.11 -29.36 -6.40
CA SER A 2 -2.43 -28.73 -6.54
C SER A 2 -2.25 -27.32 -7.07
N GLU A 3 -2.70 -27.09 -8.30
CA GLU A 3 -2.79 -25.74 -8.86
C GLU A 3 -3.90 -24.99 -8.14
N GLN A 4 -3.53 -24.18 -7.15
CA GLN A 4 -4.47 -23.24 -6.53
C GLN A 4 -4.73 -22.12 -7.53
N LEU A 5 -5.75 -22.33 -8.37
CA LEU A 5 -6.31 -21.29 -9.20
C LEU A 5 -6.99 -20.26 -8.29
N SER A 6 -6.37 -19.09 -8.16
CA SER A 6 -6.93 -17.94 -7.45
C SER A 6 -7.51 -16.97 -8.47
N THR A 7 -8.78 -16.61 -8.29
CA THR A 7 -9.45 -15.57 -9.10
C THR A 7 -8.96 -14.16 -8.75
N GLY A 8 -8.31 -14.00 -7.60
CA GLY A 8 -7.75 -12.76 -7.11
C GLY A 8 -7.24 -12.92 -5.68
N THR A 9 -6.32 -12.05 -5.27
CA THR A 9 -5.74 -12.08 -3.92
C THR A 9 -5.86 -10.73 -3.24
N ILE A 10 -6.22 -10.77 -1.95
CA ILE A 10 -6.17 -9.63 -1.05
C ILE A 10 -5.07 -9.92 -0.04
N SER A 11 -4.14 -8.98 0.13
CA SER A 11 -3.12 -9.04 1.16
C SER A 11 -3.15 -7.76 1.97
N LEU A 12 -3.14 -7.92 3.29
CA LEU A 12 -3.09 -6.84 4.26
C LEU A 12 -1.86 -7.06 5.15
N ARG A 13 -1.07 -6.01 5.32
CA ARG A 13 0.12 -6.05 6.19
C ARG A 13 0.19 -4.79 7.02
N HIS A 14 0.35 -4.95 8.31
CA HIS A 14 0.64 -3.86 9.25
C HIS A 14 2.02 -4.09 9.84
N ASN A 15 2.84 -3.05 9.86
CA ASN A 15 4.15 -3.05 10.49
C ASN A 15 4.23 -1.84 11.43
N LEU A 16 4.37 -2.12 12.72
CA LEU A 16 4.55 -1.10 13.76
C LEU A 16 6.01 -1.05 14.15
N LEU A 17 6.66 0.07 13.84
CA LEU A 17 8.02 0.34 14.29
C LEU A 17 7.96 1.20 15.55
N ARG A 18 8.70 0.80 16.59
CA ARG A 18 8.88 1.59 17.80
C ARG A 18 10.35 1.98 17.95
N ASN A 19 10.57 3.21 18.36
CA ASN A 19 11.89 3.77 18.57
C ASN A 19 12.33 3.55 20.02
N GLU A 20 13.19 2.56 20.25
CA GLU A 20 13.73 2.30 21.59
C GLU A 20 15.11 2.96 21.82
N LYS A 21 15.85 3.23 20.73
CA LYS A 21 17.30 3.54 20.83
C LYS A 21 17.78 4.64 19.89
N LEU A 22 17.01 4.97 18.85
CA LEU A 22 17.44 5.94 17.84
C LEU A 22 17.08 7.35 18.27
N SER A 23 17.87 8.33 17.84
CA SER A 23 17.44 9.73 17.95
C SER A 23 16.23 9.97 17.04
N THR A 24 15.41 10.97 17.37
CA THR A 24 14.23 11.34 16.54
C THR A 24 14.60 11.55 15.08
N ALA A 25 15.72 12.23 14.79
CA ALA A 25 16.18 12.46 13.42
C ALA A 25 16.53 11.15 12.68
N GLN A 26 17.16 10.19 13.37
CA GLN A 26 17.47 8.87 12.80
C GLN A 26 16.20 8.06 12.53
N PHE A 27 15.24 8.09 13.46
CA PHE A 27 13.95 7.39 13.30
C PHE A 27 13.11 7.96 12.16
N LEU A 28 13.04 9.30 12.04
CA LEU A 28 12.35 9.96 10.93
C LEU A 28 13.00 9.63 9.57
N LYS A 29 14.34 9.50 9.52
CA LYS A 29 15.05 9.11 8.31
C LYS A 29 14.69 7.69 7.85
N LEU A 30 14.59 6.73 8.77
CA LEU A 30 14.13 5.36 8.47
C LEU A 30 12.76 5.34 7.80
N GLY A 31 11.81 6.13 8.30
CA GLY A 31 10.46 6.24 7.74
C GLY A 31 10.43 6.90 6.35
N SER A 32 11.35 7.82 6.06
CA SER A 32 11.46 8.43 4.72
C SER A 32 12.08 7.50 3.67
N THR A 33 12.89 6.52 4.09
CA THR A 33 13.57 5.54 3.22
C THR A 33 12.79 4.26 3.00
N SER A 34 11.65 4.03 3.69
CA SER A 34 10.65 3.08 3.22
C SER A 34 10.00 3.67 1.98
N SER A 35 10.78 3.72 0.90
CA SER A 35 10.31 3.97 -0.44
C SER A 35 9.09 3.09 -0.63
N LEU A 36 7.96 3.77 -0.82
CA LEU A 36 6.76 3.22 -1.43
C LEU A 36 7.24 2.16 -2.41
N ALA A 37 6.91 0.90 -2.16
CA ALA A 37 7.34 -0.18 -3.03
C ALA A 37 6.64 0.03 -4.36
N LEU A 38 7.20 0.91 -5.20
CA LEU A 38 6.84 1.11 -6.58
C LEU A 38 7.11 -0.26 -7.19
N GLY A 39 6.04 -1.02 -7.40
CA GLY A 39 6.11 -2.43 -7.73
C GLY A 39 7.09 -2.66 -8.87
N GLN A 40 8.30 -3.11 -8.55
CA GLN A 40 9.25 -3.64 -9.51
C GLN A 40 8.73 -5.01 -9.94
N GLY A 41 7.80 -4.98 -10.88
CA GLY A 41 7.29 -6.14 -11.59
C GLY A 41 7.20 -5.79 -13.06
N ASN A 42 8.35 -5.70 -13.73
CA ASN A 42 8.42 -5.69 -15.19
C ASN A 42 8.33 -7.15 -15.67
N GLY A 43 7.20 -7.81 -15.42
CA GLY A 43 6.81 -8.97 -16.20
C GLY A 43 6.05 -8.45 -17.42
N GLY A 44 6.30 -9.00 -18.61
CA GLY A 44 5.65 -8.56 -19.86
C GLY A 44 4.10 -8.63 -19.87
N ASP A 45 3.50 -9.16 -18.79
CA ASP A 45 2.08 -9.37 -18.61
C ASP A 45 1.36 -8.25 -17.82
N ILE A 46 2.05 -7.18 -17.43
CA ILE A 46 1.49 -6.07 -16.65
C ILE A 46 1.86 -4.71 -17.27
N THR A 47 0.95 -3.74 -17.22
CA THR A 47 1.18 -2.38 -17.71
C THR A 47 2.12 -1.57 -16.81
N ARG A 48 2.57 -0.41 -17.31
CA ARG A 48 3.18 0.61 -16.46
C ARG A 48 2.25 0.96 -15.29
N SER A 49 2.82 1.12 -14.11
CA SER A 49 2.08 1.56 -12.93
C SER A 49 1.88 3.07 -12.94
N GLU A 50 0.67 3.49 -12.60
CA GLU A 50 0.33 4.88 -12.29
C GLU A 50 0.16 5.01 -10.78
N CYS A 51 0.83 6.00 -10.18
CA CYS A 51 0.82 6.18 -8.74
C CYS A 51 0.38 7.59 -8.36
N HIS A 52 -0.49 7.69 -7.36
CA HIS A 52 -0.92 8.94 -6.77
C HIS A 52 -0.62 8.96 -5.28
N GLY A 53 -0.14 10.10 -4.78
CA GLY A 53 0.17 10.33 -3.38
C GLY A 53 -0.74 11.39 -2.78
N SER A 54 -1.19 11.17 -1.55
CA SER A 54 -2.01 12.12 -0.79
C SER A 54 -1.72 12.02 0.70
N PHE A 55 -2.22 12.99 1.47
CA PHE A 55 -2.31 12.88 2.92
C PHE A 55 -3.77 12.67 3.30
N VAL A 56 -4.03 11.74 4.22
CA VAL A 56 -5.36 11.45 4.74
C VAL A 56 -5.34 11.48 6.26
N GLN A 57 -6.45 11.88 6.86
CA GLN A 57 -6.62 11.81 8.31
C GLN A 57 -7.24 10.45 8.68
N GLY A 58 -6.53 9.66 9.48
CA GLY A 58 -7.07 8.47 10.14
C GLY A 58 -7.81 8.84 11.43
N ALA A 59 -8.26 7.83 12.18
CA ALA A 59 -9.02 8.06 13.42
C ALA A 59 -8.21 8.82 14.48
N LEU A 60 -6.92 8.48 14.64
CA LEU A 60 -6.03 9.07 15.62
C LEU A 60 -4.86 9.81 14.96
N HIS A 61 -4.36 9.31 13.83
CA HIS A 61 -3.15 9.83 13.19
C HIS A 61 -3.34 10.25 11.72
N PRO A 62 -2.64 11.29 11.23
CA PRO A 62 -2.51 11.57 9.81
C PRO A 62 -1.56 10.57 9.14
N TYR A 63 -1.93 10.15 7.93
CA TYR A 63 -1.17 9.20 7.12
C TYR A 63 -0.76 9.84 5.80
N ARG A 64 0.49 9.62 5.41
CA ARG A 64 0.93 9.78 4.02
C ARG A 64 0.57 8.50 3.27
N VAL A 65 -0.26 8.65 2.25
CA VAL A 65 -0.74 7.53 1.43
C VAL A 65 -0.15 7.60 0.04
N SER A 66 0.23 6.44 -0.49
CA SER A 66 0.44 6.26 -1.92
C SER A 66 -0.39 5.10 -2.43
N MET A 67 -1.07 5.30 -3.54
CA MET A 67 -1.78 4.24 -4.24
C MET A 67 -1.21 4.11 -5.64
N CYS A 68 -0.84 2.90 -6.01
CA CYS A 68 -0.33 2.54 -7.32
C CYS A 68 -1.28 1.54 -7.98
N VAL A 69 -1.62 1.78 -9.24
CA VAL A 69 -2.52 0.95 -10.04
C VAL A 69 -1.79 0.51 -11.30
N ARG A 70 -1.95 -0.76 -11.67
CA ARG A 70 -1.47 -1.32 -12.94
C ARG A 70 -2.46 -2.35 -13.47
N GLY A 71 -2.58 -2.45 -14.79
CA GLY A 71 -3.47 -3.42 -15.45
C GLY A 71 -2.73 -4.68 -15.87
N TYR A 72 -3.44 -5.80 -15.98
CA TYR A 72 -2.90 -7.00 -16.61
C TYR A 72 -3.06 -6.93 -18.13
N SER A 73 -1.96 -6.99 -18.87
CA SER A 73 -1.94 -6.82 -20.34
C SER A 73 -2.79 -7.86 -21.07
N LYS A 74 -2.89 -9.08 -20.52
CA LYS A 74 -3.65 -10.20 -21.09
C LYS A 74 -5.13 -10.23 -20.66
N PHE A 75 -5.51 -9.46 -19.64
CA PHE A 75 -6.85 -9.51 -19.03
C PHE A 75 -7.42 -8.09 -18.89
N ALA A 76 -8.19 -7.67 -19.90
CA ALA A 76 -8.83 -6.36 -19.90
C ALA A 76 -9.75 -6.19 -18.68
N GLY A 77 -9.68 -5.03 -18.03
CA GLY A 77 -10.49 -4.71 -16.86
C GLY A 77 -9.99 -5.32 -15.54
N VAL A 78 -8.88 -6.05 -15.55
CA VAL A 78 -8.27 -6.65 -14.36
C VAL A 78 -7.05 -5.85 -13.94
N TYR A 79 -7.02 -5.46 -12.66
CA TYR A 79 -6.00 -4.58 -12.11
C TYR A 79 -5.32 -5.19 -10.90
N GLU A 80 -4.11 -4.70 -10.66
CA GLU A 80 -3.43 -4.77 -9.39
C GLU A 80 -3.35 -3.37 -8.78
N VAL A 81 -3.76 -3.26 -7.51
CA VAL A 81 -3.69 -2.04 -6.72
C VAL A 81 -2.83 -2.30 -5.49
N THR A 82 -1.84 -1.46 -5.28
CA THR A 82 -1.02 -1.45 -4.07
C THR A 82 -1.17 -0.10 -3.39
N LEU A 83 -1.61 -0.12 -2.14
CA LEU A 83 -1.80 1.05 -1.31
C LEU A 83 -0.92 0.94 -0.08
N HIS A 84 -0.10 1.97 0.16
CA HIS A 84 0.71 2.13 1.35
C HIS A 84 0.23 3.35 2.14
N ALA A 85 -0.01 3.19 3.43
CA ALA A 85 -0.34 4.26 4.36
C ALA A 85 0.70 4.28 5.48
N VAL A 86 1.42 5.39 5.63
CA VAL A 86 2.49 5.56 6.61
C VAL A 86 2.13 6.70 7.55
N GLN A 87 2.12 6.41 8.86
CA GLN A 87 1.85 7.39 9.91
C GLN A 87 2.89 8.53 9.87
N ALA A 88 2.40 9.78 9.92
CA ALA A 88 3.20 10.97 9.60
C ALA A 88 3.55 11.87 10.82
N ASP A 89 2.95 11.66 11.98
CA ASP A 89 2.99 12.58 13.12
C ASP A 89 3.79 12.10 14.34
N ASP A 90 4.16 10.83 14.41
CA ASP A 90 4.80 10.25 15.59
C ASP A 90 6.33 10.05 15.42
N ALA A 91 7.09 10.52 16.41
CA ALA A 91 8.55 10.48 16.47
C ALA A 91 9.11 9.27 17.24
N GLN A 92 8.25 8.51 17.91
CA GLN A 92 8.55 7.33 18.72
C GLN A 92 7.93 6.07 18.11
N GLU A 93 6.81 6.20 17.43
CA GLU A 93 6.10 5.09 16.80
C GLU A 93 5.87 5.37 15.31
N ARG A 94 5.73 4.32 14.51
CA ARG A 94 5.31 4.45 13.13
C ARG A 94 4.56 3.21 12.68
N LEU A 95 3.26 3.36 12.47
CA LEU A 95 2.46 2.36 11.78
C LEU A 95 2.59 2.53 10.26
N THR A 96 2.96 1.44 9.59
CA THR A 96 2.88 1.29 8.14
C THR A 96 1.88 0.21 7.80
N SER A 97 0.84 0.58 7.07
CA SER A 97 -0.21 -0.34 6.62
C SER A 97 -0.17 -0.46 5.11
N THR A 98 -0.18 -1.69 4.59
CA THR A 98 -0.14 -2.00 3.16
C THR A 98 -1.31 -2.88 2.78
N LEU A 99 -2.05 -2.46 1.75
CA LEU A 99 -3.09 -3.23 1.10
C LEU A 99 -2.65 -3.55 -0.33
N THR A 100 -2.67 -4.83 -0.70
CA THR A 100 -2.44 -5.27 -2.07
C THR A 100 -3.66 -6.04 -2.57
N LEU A 101 -4.21 -5.61 -3.68
CA LEU A 101 -5.34 -6.22 -4.38
C LEU A 101 -4.86 -6.67 -5.75
N LYS A 102 -4.87 -7.96 -6.06
CA LYS A 102 -4.51 -8.49 -7.39
C LYS A 102 -5.67 -9.22 -8.00
N GLY A 103 -5.96 -8.96 -9.27
CA GLY A 103 -7.05 -9.64 -9.99
C GLY A 103 -8.41 -8.96 -9.83
N PHE A 104 -8.45 -7.66 -9.52
CA PHE A 104 -9.71 -6.96 -9.21
C PHE A 104 -10.16 -6.05 -10.36
N ALA A 105 -11.48 -5.95 -10.55
CA ALA A 105 -12.07 -4.86 -11.33
C ALA A 105 -11.75 -3.52 -10.65
N PHE A 106 -11.46 -2.49 -11.45
CA PHE A 106 -11.05 -1.17 -10.94
C PHE A 106 -12.01 -0.60 -9.89
N GLN A 107 -13.32 -0.67 -10.14
CA GLN A 107 -14.33 -0.15 -9.22
C GLN A 107 -14.32 -0.89 -7.86
N ASN A 108 -14.13 -2.21 -7.86
CA ASN A 108 -14.06 -3.00 -6.64
C ASN A 108 -12.77 -2.69 -5.87
N ALA A 109 -11.66 -2.57 -6.58
CA ALA A 109 -10.40 -2.19 -5.97
C ALA A 109 -10.48 -0.80 -5.31
N GLN A 110 -11.08 0.17 -5.99
CA GLN A 110 -11.30 1.51 -5.46
C GLN A 110 -12.16 1.51 -4.19
N ARG A 111 -13.29 0.79 -4.19
CA ARG A 111 -14.16 0.67 -3.00
C ARG A 111 -13.41 0.08 -1.80
N LEU A 112 -12.65 -0.99 -2.02
CA LEU A 112 -11.85 -1.63 -0.97
C LEU A 112 -10.73 -0.71 -0.46
N SER A 113 -10.06 0.03 -1.35
CA SER A 113 -9.05 1.02 -0.98
C SER A 113 -9.65 2.14 -0.12
N THR A 114 -10.81 2.67 -0.48
CA THR A 114 -11.51 3.69 0.32
C THR A 114 -11.87 3.14 1.71
N GLN A 115 -12.51 1.97 1.78
CA GLN A 115 -12.88 1.35 3.05
C GLN A 115 -11.69 1.03 3.96
N PHE A 116 -10.54 0.72 3.37
CA PHE A 116 -9.30 0.51 4.10
C PHE A 116 -8.79 1.82 4.71
N LEU A 117 -8.75 2.91 3.92
CA LEU A 117 -8.31 4.23 4.40
C LEU A 117 -9.20 4.78 5.52
N GLU A 118 -10.51 4.62 5.39
CA GLU A 118 -11.50 5.04 6.41
C GLU A 118 -11.35 4.32 7.76
N ARG A 119 -10.65 3.18 7.79
CA ARG A 119 -10.45 2.34 8.98
C ARG A 119 -9.04 2.44 9.57
N LEU A 120 -8.20 3.32 9.06
CA LEU A 120 -6.90 3.60 9.66
C LEU A 120 -7.09 4.21 11.05
N GLN A 121 -6.33 3.70 12.02
CA GLN A 121 -6.36 4.14 13.41
C GLN A 121 -5.21 5.10 13.69
#